data_AF-A0A931A4K1-F1
#
_entry.id   AF-A0A931A4K1-F1
#
_cell.length_a   1.000
_cell.length_b   1.000
_cell.length_c   1.000
_cell.angle_alpha   90.00
_cell.angle_beta   90.00
_cell.angle_gamma   90.00
#
_symmetry.space_group_name_H-M   'P 1'
#
loop_
_entity.id
_entity.type
_entity.pdbx_description
1 polymer ?
#
loop_
_entity_poly.entity_id
_entity_poly.type
_entity_poly.pdbx_seq_one_letter_code
_entity_poly.pdbx_strand_id
1 'polypeptide(L)'
;MTAAAALGSAGLVLGAGPAEADVPDSPRFDLAGAGGNPVWKQSLHANWVMQSFAYDNVHQHIYFAQVNSQNSDPDHVGDLWITKTDTSGRELGSMALHNFGHGVSIAAEPYDGSVYLWTEWQSSASGFGTRIGRFRFVDGAVLEKNSGAIQDRTPSIGGTMINPQPAIDPSTDRLLVRYKTGTDLPRIVAFNGNDARAGRLASEHRLAERALPSRGAWGSSNPFQGFTAYGRYAYLLEGKANGPSYITVIDLNDTGQSTVIDRWETKAGESLSGREPQGMAIWMHSSGPRLAFGFHSNTGGVRQAGVFYMSQFV
;
A
#
# COMPACT_ATOMS: atom_id res chain seq x y z
N MET A 1 47.44 -32.31 -34.56
CA MET A 1 45.99 -32.44 -34.29
C MET A 1 45.89 -32.84 -32.82
N THR A 2 45.43 -32.00 -31.91
CA THR A 2 44.04 -31.54 -31.74
C THR A 2 44.02 -30.22 -30.95
N ALA A 3 43.26 -29.24 -31.44
CA ALA A 3 42.97 -28.00 -30.74
C ALA A 3 41.85 -28.23 -29.72
N ALA A 4 42.05 -27.78 -28.48
CA ALA A 4 41.00 -27.70 -27.46
C ALA A 4 40.50 -26.25 -27.42
N ALA A 5 39.30 -26.02 -27.94
CA ALA A 5 38.61 -24.74 -27.83
C ALA A 5 37.96 -24.64 -26.45
N ALA A 6 38.40 -23.66 -25.65
CA ALA A 6 37.71 -23.26 -24.44
C ALA A 6 36.47 -22.44 -24.83
N LEU A 7 35.28 -23.05 -24.70
CA LEU A 7 34.01 -22.35 -24.78
C LEU A 7 33.80 -21.57 -23.48
N GLY A 8 34.08 -20.27 -23.52
CA GLY A 8 33.67 -19.34 -22.48
C GLY A 8 32.15 -19.14 -22.53
N SER A 9 31.46 -19.58 -21.50
CA SER A 9 30.05 -19.28 -21.25
C SER A 9 29.93 -17.80 -20.85
N ALA A 10 29.70 -16.93 -21.83
CA ALA A 10 29.21 -15.58 -21.59
C ALA A 10 27.80 -15.67 -21.00
N GLY A 11 27.69 -15.38 -19.71
CA GLY A 11 26.40 -15.20 -19.04
C GLY A 11 25.65 -14.05 -19.70
N LEU A 12 24.48 -14.36 -20.27
CA LEU A 12 23.50 -13.38 -20.69
C LEU A 12 23.01 -12.63 -19.45
N VAL A 13 23.57 -11.45 -19.20
CA VAL A 13 22.92 -10.44 -18.37
C VAL A 13 21.68 -10.00 -19.15
N LEU A 14 20.51 -10.53 -18.77
CA LEU A 14 19.22 -9.99 -19.20
C LEU A 14 19.09 -8.58 -18.59
N GLY A 15 19.62 -7.59 -19.29
CA GLY A 15 19.29 -6.20 -19.05
C GLY A 15 17.80 -6.04 -19.29
N ALA A 16 17.05 -5.68 -18.24
CA ALA A 16 15.72 -5.14 -18.40
C ALA A 16 15.85 -3.90 -19.31
N GLY A 17 15.22 -3.93 -20.49
CA GLY A 17 15.11 -2.74 -21.32
C GLY A 17 14.46 -1.59 -20.55
N PRO A 18 14.73 -0.32 -20.91
CA PRO A 18 14.16 0.82 -20.21
C PRO A 18 12.64 0.78 -20.41
N ALA A 19 11.89 0.55 -19.34
CA ALA A 19 10.47 0.89 -19.33
C ALA A 19 10.39 2.40 -19.21
N GLU A 20 9.82 3.05 -20.24
CA GLU A 20 9.69 4.50 -20.37
C GLU A 20 9.30 5.16 -19.04
N ALA A 21 10.10 6.12 -18.64
CA ALA A 21 9.85 7.01 -17.53
C ALA A 21 9.23 8.28 -18.08
N ASP A 22 7.91 8.39 -18.07
CA ASP A 22 7.27 9.68 -18.37
C ASP A 22 6.04 9.89 -17.48
N VAL A 23 6.21 9.62 -16.18
CA VAL A 23 5.25 10.12 -15.19
C VAL A 23 5.42 11.64 -15.15
N PRO A 24 4.38 12.45 -15.42
CA PRO A 24 4.50 13.90 -15.41
C PRO A 24 5.02 14.43 -14.08
N ASP A 25 5.83 15.48 -14.17
CA ASP A 25 6.37 16.16 -12.99
C ASP A 25 5.25 16.67 -12.07
N SER A 26 5.53 16.62 -10.77
CA SER A 26 4.67 17.12 -9.72
C SER A 26 5.52 17.65 -8.56
N PRO A 27 4.98 18.47 -7.66
CA PRO A 27 5.64 18.72 -6.39
C PRO A 27 5.68 17.43 -5.54
N ARG A 28 6.62 17.36 -4.59
CA ARG A 28 6.67 16.30 -3.56
C ARG A 28 6.41 16.88 -2.18
N PHE A 29 5.88 16.08 -1.27
CA PHE A 29 5.67 16.54 0.09
C PHE A 29 6.99 16.84 0.79
N ASP A 30 7.02 17.96 1.53
CA ASP A 30 8.01 18.20 2.56
C ASP A 30 7.74 17.24 3.72
N LEU A 31 8.75 16.45 4.10
CA LEU A 31 8.65 15.51 5.19
C LEU A 31 9.00 16.15 6.54
N ALA A 32 9.60 17.35 6.54
CA ALA A 32 9.88 18.10 7.74
C ALA A 32 8.59 18.74 8.27
N GLY A 33 8.24 18.46 9.53
CA GLY A 33 7.09 19.07 10.18
C GLY A 33 6.50 18.20 11.28
N ALA A 34 5.72 18.82 12.16
CA ALA A 34 4.98 18.09 13.20
C ALA A 34 3.74 17.36 12.65
N GLY A 35 3.22 17.83 11.50
CA GLY A 35 1.98 17.33 10.91
C GLY A 35 0.72 17.63 11.75
N GLY A 36 -0.44 17.19 11.27
CA GLY A 36 -1.69 17.15 12.02
C GLY A 36 -2.13 15.72 12.33
N ASN A 37 -3.09 15.53 13.24
CA ASN A 37 -3.56 14.21 13.71
C ASN A 37 -5.10 14.08 13.66
N PRO A 38 -5.73 14.04 12.47
CA PRO A 38 -7.19 14.04 12.32
C PRO A 38 -7.89 12.87 13.03
N VAL A 39 -7.17 11.75 13.22
CA VAL A 39 -7.65 10.60 13.98
C VAL A 39 -6.66 10.36 15.11
N TRP A 40 -7.14 10.40 16.35
CA TRP A 40 -6.31 10.18 17.53
C TRP A 40 -6.92 9.12 18.43
N LYS A 41 -6.23 7.99 18.56
CA LYS A 41 -6.59 6.86 19.45
C LYS A 41 -8.06 6.43 19.29
N GLN A 42 -8.51 6.27 18.06
CA GLN A 42 -9.87 5.79 17.80
C GLN A 42 -9.90 4.27 17.76
N SER A 43 -10.87 3.69 18.47
CA SER A 43 -11.20 2.28 18.28
C SER A 43 -11.91 2.11 16.93
N LEU A 44 -11.56 1.05 16.21
CA LEU A 44 -12.21 0.66 14.98
C LEU A 44 -13.16 -0.52 15.26
N HIS A 45 -13.89 -0.98 14.25
CA HIS A 45 -14.96 -1.96 14.40
C HIS A 45 -14.51 -3.24 15.13
N ALA A 46 -13.37 -3.81 14.73
CA ALA A 46 -12.79 -4.96 15.41
C ALA A 46 -11.70 -4.53 16.39
N ASN A 47 -11.51 -5.24 17.50
CA ASN A 47 -10.32 -5.05 18.36
C ASN A 47 -9.08 -5.76 17.77
N TRP A 48 -8.79 -5.51 16.49
CA TRP A 48 -7.74 -6.12 15.69
C TRP A 48 -6.69 -5.08 15.28
N VAL A 49 -5.51 -5.52 14.83
CA VAL A 49 -4.44 -4.62 14.40
C VAL A 49 -4.87 -3.92 13.11
N MET A 50 -4.89 -2.60 13.10
CA MET A 50 -4.98 -1.81 11.86
C MET A 50 -3.72 -2.06 11.03
N GLN A 51 -3.88 -2.37 9.76
CA GLN A 51 -2.78 -2.64 8.83
C GLN A 51 -2.63 -1.53 7.80
N SER A 52 -3.75 -0.98 7.33
CA SER A 52 -3.75 0.12 6.38
C SER A 52 -5.05 0.91 6.41
N PHE A 53 -5.08 2.00 5.64
CA PHE A 53 -6.28 2.80 5.42
C PHE A 53 -6.21 3.51 4.07
N ALA A 54 -7.37 3.97 3.59
CA ALA A 54 -7.49 4.78 2.38
C ALA A 54 -8.56 5.86 2.55
N TYR A 55 -8.39 6.97 1.83
CA TYR A 55 -9.40 8.01 1.75
C TYR A 55 -10.29 7.82 0.52
N ASP A 56 -11.59 7.84 0.75
CA ASP A 56 -12.55 8.26 -0.27
C ASP A 56 -12.53 9.79 -0.32
N ASN A 57 -11.77 10.31 -1.27
CA ASN A 57 -11.55 11.74 -1.42
C ASN A 57 -12.77 12.51 -1.95
N VAL A 58 -13.80 11.82 -2.46
CA VAL A 58 -15.04 12.46 -2.94
C VAL A 58 -16.00 12.68 -1.77
N HIS A 59 -16.23 11.66 -0.95
CA HIS A 59 -17.17 11.74 0.17
C HIS A 59 -16.50 12.07 1.51
N GLN A 60 -15.17 12.21 1.53
CA GLN A 60 -14.37 12.50 2.73
C GLN A 60 -14.60 11.47 3.84
N HIS A 61 -14.45 10.19 3.49
CA HIS A 61 -14.46 9.07 4.42
C HIS A 61 -13.09 8.38 4.46
N ILE A 62 -12.81 7.70 5.57
CA ILE A 62 -11.65 6.82 5.71
C ILE A 62 -12.14 5.39 5.77
N TYR A 63 -11.47 4.48 5.07
CA TYR A 63 -11.64 3.05 5.21
C TYR A 63 -10.38 2.50 5.86
N PHE A 64 -10.52 1.73 6.93
CA PHE A 64 -9.40 1.10 7.65
C PHE A 64 -9.49 -0.41 7.48
N ALA A 65 -8.38 -1.05 7.12
CA ALA A 65 -8.28 -2.51 7.12
C ALA A 65 -7.64 -2.99 8.43
N GLN A 66 -8.26 -3.99 9.04
CA GLN A 66 -7.79 -4.64 10.26
C GLN A 66 -7.69 -6.13 10.07
N VAL A 67 -6.65 -6.75 10.61
CA VAL A 67 -6.42 -8.20 10.51
C VAL A 67 -6.30 -8.84 11.88
N ASN A 68 -6.89 -10.02 12.04
CA ASN A 68 -6.54 -10.91 13.13
C ASN A 68 -5.36 -11.80 12.73
N SER A 69 -4.14 -11.31 12.91
CA SER A 69 -2.93 -12.06 12.56
C SER A 69 -2.69 -13.31 13.40
N GLN A 70 -3.49 -13.53 14.45
CA GLN A 70 -3.42 -14.72 15.30
C GLN A 70 -4.35 -15.83 14.83
N ASN A 71 -5.24 -15.57 13.86
CA ASN A 71 -6.13 -16.60 13.37
C ASN A 71 -5.37 -17.60 12.50
N SER A 72 -5.42 -18.88 12.90
CA SER A 72 -4.78 -20.00 12.21
C SER A 72 -5.77 -20.98 11.60
N ASP A 73 -7.08 -20.73 11.74
CA ASP A 73 -8.11 -21.52 11.06
C ASP A 73 -7.97 -21.31 9.54
N PRO A 74 -7.72 -22.36 8.74
CA PRO A 74 -7.57 -22.23 7.30
C PRO A 74 -8.72 -21.52 6.59
N ASP A 75 -9.94 -21.59 7.14
CA ASP A 75 -11.12 -20.92 6.60
C ASP A 75 -11.20 -19.44 6.99
N HIS A 76 -10.35 -18.97 7.90
CA HIS A 76 -10.33 -17.59 8.41
C HIS A 76 -8.93 -16.93 8.43
N VAL A 77 -7.91 -17.60 7.87
CA VAL A 77 -6.58 -17.03 7.70
C VAL A 77 -6.64 -15.90 6.65
N GLY A 78 -6.25 -14.70 7.07
CA GLY A 78 -6.33 -13.49 6.24
C GLY A 78 -7.72 -12.86 6.19
N ASP A 79 -8.54 -13.09 7.21
CA ASP A 79 -9.77 -12.34 7.40
C ASP A 79 -9.47 -10.88 7.74
N LEU A 80 -10.18 -9.98 7.08
CA LEU A 80 -10.10 -8.55 7.30
C LEU A 80 -11.43 -8.01 7.78
N TRP A 81 -11.36 -7.05 8.70
CA TRP A 81 -12.45 -6.10 8.92
C TRP A 81 -12.10 -4.79 8.23
N ILE A 82 -13.05 -4.27 7.45
CA ILE A 82 -13.01 -2.91 6.95
C ILE A 82 -13.91 -2.05 7.84
N THR A 83 -13.35 -1.00 8.42
CA THR A 83 -14.11 0.03 9.16
C THR A 83 -14.18 1.29 8.31
N LYS A 84 -15.39 1.77 8.00
CA LYS A 84 -15.60 3.08 7.38
C LYS A 84 -15.79 4.13 8.48
N THR A 85 -15.12 5.26 8.38
CA THR A 85 -15.27 6.39 9.31
C THR A 85 -15.45 7.71 8.56
N ASP A 86 -15.89 8.76 9.28
CA ASP A 86 -15.63 10.13 8.86
C ASP A 86 -14.14 10.49 9.05
N THR A 87 -13.74 11.70 8.61
CA THR A 87 -12.33 12.14 8.72
C THR A 87 -11.84 12.34 10.15
N SER A 88 -12.71 12.32 11.17
CA SER A 88 -12.34 12.37 12.60
C SER A 88 -12.13 10.98 13.22
N GLY A 89 -12.46 9.93 12.46
CA GLY A 89 -12.37 8.54 12.90
C GLY A 89 -13.62 7.99 13.57
N ARG A 90 -14.75 8.72 13.56
CA ARG A 90 -16.03 8.18 14.02
C ARG A 90 -16.55 7.16 13.01
N GLU A 91 -16.83 5.95 13.49
CA GLU A 91 -17.36 4.85 12.68
C GLU A 91 -18.71 5.20 12.04
N LEU A 92 -18.83 4.87 10.76
CA LEU A 92 -20.01 5.06 9.92
C LEU A 92 -20.53 3.74 9.33
N GLY A 93 -19.77 2.65 9.47
CA GLY A 93 -20.12 1.33 8.95
C GLY A 93 -18.93 0.38 8.92
N SER A 94 -19.19 -0.89 8.66
CA SER A 94 -18.15 -1.92 8.56
C SER A 94 -18.48 -3.01 7.55
N MET A 95 -17.47 -3.76 7.13
CA MET A 95 -17.61 -4.88 6.21
C MET A 95 -16.56 -5.94 6.52
N ALA A 96 -16.97 -7.21 6.62
CA ALA A 96 -16.06 -8.32 6.81
C ALA A 96 -15.62 -8.90 5.46
N LEU A 97 -14.34 -9.23 5.33
CA LEU A 97 -13.76 -9.87 4.15
C LEU A 97 -13.10 -11.18 4.59
N HIS A 98 -13.63 -12.32 4.15
CA HIS A 98 -13.10 -13.63 4.54
C HIS A 98 -12.04 -14.15 3.57
N ASN A 99 -10.88 -14.52 4.10
CA ASN A 99 -9.68 -14.99 3.39
C ASN A 99 -9.19 -14.06 2.26
N PHE A 100 -9.15 -12.75 2.50
CA PHE A 100 -8.62 -11.80 1.53
C PHE A 100 -7.09 -11.72 1.62
N GLY A 101 -6.54 -11.58 2.82
CA GLY A 101 -5.10 -11.51 3.06
C GLY A 101 -4.77 -10.70 4.29
N HIS A 102 -3.65 -9.99 4.29
CA HIS A 102 -3.14 -9.33 5.48
C HIS A 102 -3.61 -7.87 5.62
N GLY A 103 -4.11 -7.27 4.53
CA GLY A 103 -4.57 -5.89 4.50
C GLY A 103 -3.42 -4.87 4.55
N VAL A 104 -2.21 -5.24 4.09
CA VAL A 104 -1.02 -4.34 4.18
C VAL A 104 -1.25 -3.01 3.45
N SER A 105 -2.08 -3.01 2.42
CA SER A 105 -2.46 -1.81 1.70
C SER A 105 -3.87 -1.97 1.14
N ILE A 106 -4.65 -0.90 1.21
CA ILE A 106 -5.95 -0.79 0.56
C ILE A 106 -6.04 0.52 -0.23
N ALA A 107 -6.94 0.57 -1.20
CA ALA A 107 -7.34 1.82 -1.85
C ALA A 107 -8.86 1.95 -1.88
N ALA A 108 -9.35 3.18 -1.80
CA ALA A 108 -10.77 3.51 -1.93
C ALA A 108 -10.99 4.32 -3.21
N GLU A 109 -11.88 3.83 -4.06
CA GLU A 109 -12.17 4.39 -5.38
C GLU A 109 -13.66 4.74 -5.47
N PRO A 110 -14.02 6.02 -5.32
CA PRO A 110 -15.37 6.49 -5.64
C PRO A 110 -15.58 6.39 -7.15
N TYR A 111 -16.52 5.55 -7.57
CA TYR A 111 -16.81 5.30 -8.97
C TYR A 111 -18.27 4.91 -9.15
N ASP A 112 -18.94 5.55 -10.11
CA ASP A 112 -20.32 5.24 -10.50
C ASP A 112 -21.30 5.18 -9.31
N GLY A 113 -21.35 6.26 -8.53
CA GLY A 113 -22.22 6.40 -7.35
C GLY A 113 -21.89 5.45 -6.18
N SER A 114 -20.74 4.80 -6.21
CA SER A 114 -20.36 3.72 -5.29
C SER A 114 -18.91 3.90 -4.84
N VAL A 115 -18.51 3.22 -3.76
CA VAL A 115 -17.09 3.12 -3.38
C VAL A 115 -16.63 1.70 -3.61
N TYR A 116 -15.63 1.55 -4.46
CA TYR A 116 -14.92 0.30 -4.68
C TYR A 116 -13.66 0.28 -3.84
N LEU A 117 -13.43 -0.80 -3.12
CA LEU A 117 -12.20 -1.06 -2.40
C LEU A 117 -11.31 -1.97 -3.22
N TRP A 118 -10.02 -1.71 -3.09
CA TRP A 118 -8.95 -2.50 -3.65
C TRP A 118 -8.09 -3.01 -2.51
N THR A 119 -7.82 -4.30 -2.47
CA THR A 119 -6.88 -4.88 -1.51
C THR A 119 -6.30 -6.18 -2.08
N GLU A 120 -5.31 -6.73 -1.38
CA GLU A 120 -4.91 -8.11 -1.62
C GLU A 120 -6.10 -9.08 -1.42
N TRP A 121 -6.10 -10.14 -2.20
CA TRP A 121 -7.17 -11.14 -2.29
C TRP A 121 -6.57 -12.53 -2.49
N GLN A 122 -7.36 -13.59 -2.26
CA GLN A 122 -6.93 -15.00 -2.28
C GLN A 122 -5.81 -15.25 -1.27
N SER A 123 -6.13 -15.15 0.02
CA SER A 123 -5.21 -15.42 1.13
C SER A 123 -4.59 -16.81 1.01
N SER A 124 -3.27 -16.87 1.16
CA SER A 124 -2.50 -18.09 1.34
C SER A 124 -2.54 -18.57 2.79
N ALA A 125 -2.01 -19.76 3.06
CA ALA A 125 -1.85 -20.27 4.44
C ALA A 125 -1.00 -19.35 5.35
N SER A 126 -0.21 -18.42 4.78
CA SER A 126 0.55 -17.42 5.53
C SER A 126 -0.25 -16.17 5.93
N GLY A 127 -1.52 -16.07 5.51
CA GLY A 127 -2.37 -14.91 5.75
C GLY A 127 -2.14 -13.73 4.80
N PHE A 128 -1.25 -13.85 3.82
CA PHE A 128 -1.07 -12.84 2.76
C PHE A 128 -1.85 -13.23 1.51
N GLY A 129 -2.47 -12.24 0.87
CA GLY A 129 -3.14 -12.36 -0.40
C GLY A 129 -2.15 -12.54 -1.55
N THR A 130 -2.60 -13.27 -2.57
CA THR A 130 -1.80 -13.65 -3.74
C THR A 130 -2.23 -12.91 -5.01
N ARG A 131 -3.34 -12.17 -4.93
CA ARG A 131 -3.98 -11.43 -6.01
C ARG A 131 -4.41 -10.05 -5.54
N ILE A 132 -4.87 -9.20 -6.46
CA ILE A 132 -5.57 -7.95 -6.14
C ILE A 132 -7.04 -8.10 -6.51
N GLY A 133 -7.92 -7.84 -5.55
CA GLY A 133 -9.36 -7.81 -5.76
C GLY A 133 -9.89 -6.37 -5.72
N ARG A 134 -10.81 -6.05 -6.63
CA ARG A 134 -11.63 -4.83 -6.60
C ARG A 134 -13.09 -5.21 -6.37
N PHE A 135 -13.74 -4.63 -5.38
CA PHE A 135 -15.11 -4.95 -4.99
C PHE A 135 -15.82 -3.75 -4.37
N ARG A 136 -17.14 -3.73 -4.39
CA ARG A 136 -17.93 -2.65 -3.79
C ARG A 136 -17.92 -2.77 -2.26
N PHE A 137 -17.72 -1.66 -1.55
CA PHE A 137 -18.00 -1.60 -0.11
C PHE A 137 -19.51 -1.61 0.13
N VAL A 138 -19.97 -2.48 1.02
CA VAL A 138 -21.36 -2.57 1.46
C VAL A 138 -21.37 -2.68 2.98
N ASP A 139 -21.98 -1.70 3.64
CA ASP A 139 -22.09 -1.67 5.09
C ASP A 139 -22.87 -2.89 5.63
N GLY A 140 -22.35 -3.49 6.70
CA GLY A 140 -22.87 -4.70 7.33
C GLY A 140 -22.66 -6.00 6.53
N ALA A 141 -22.02 -5.94 5.36
CA ALA A 141 -21.84 -7.11 4.52
C ALA A 141 -20.66 -7.98 4.96
N VAL A 142 -20.77 -9.27 4.60
CA VAL A 142 -19.66 -10.22 4.59
C VAL A 142 -19.36 -10.56 3.14
N LEU A 143 -18.09 -10.47 2.73
CA LEU A 143 -17.65 -10.83 1.39
C LEU A 143 -16.65 -11.99 1.46
N GLU A 144 -17.06 -13.11 0.87
CA GLU A 144 -16.24 -14.31 0.77
C GLU A 144 -15.24 -14.21 -0.39
N LYS A 145 -14.04 -14.78 -0.24
CA LYS A 145 -12.99 -14.75 -1.29
C LYS A 145 -13.44 -15.34 -2.63
N ASN A 146 -14.45 -16.20 -2.67
CA ASN A 146 -14.97 -16.83 -3.90
C ASN A 146 -16.18 -16.10 -4.49
N SER A 147 -16.58 -14.96 -3.93
CA SER A 147 -17.71 -14.18 -4.40
C SER A 147 -17.47 -13.68 -5.83
N GLY A 148 -18.48 -13.88 -6.70
CA GLY A 148 -18.49 -13.34 -8.07
C GLY A 148 -18.58 -11.81 -8.14
N ALA A 149 -18.77 -11.12 -7.01
CA ALA A 149 -18.74 -9.65 -6.95
C ALA A 149 -17.30 -9.09 -7.00
N ILE A 150 -16.28 -9.93 -6.82
CA ILE A 150 -14.87 -9.53 -6.83
C ILE A 150 -14.35 -9.52 -8.26
N GLN A 151 -13.78 -8.39 -8.66
CA GLN A 151 -13.09 -8.23 -9.93
C GLN A 151 -11.61 -8.49 -9.71
N ASP A 152 -11.05 -9.50 -10.37
CA ASP A 152 -9.59 -9.73 -10.35
C ASP A 152 -8.90 -8.60 -11.10
N ARG A 153 -7.99 -7.92 -10.41
CA ARG A 153 -7.18 -6.82 -10.92
C ARG A 153 -5.71 -7.00 -10.60
N THR A 154 -5.27 -8.26 -10.59
CA THR A 154 -3.86 -8.60 -10.43
C THR A 154 -3.10 -8.24 -11.72
N PRO A 155 -2.05 -7.41 -11.67
CA PRO A 155 -1.27 -7.11 -12.86
C PRO A 155 -0.52 -8.33 -13.41
N SER A 156 -0.45 -8.42 -14.73
CA SER A 156 0.41 -9.38 -15.42
C SER A 156 1.78 -8.75 -15.65
N ILE A 157 2.75 -9.15 -14.82
CA ILE A 157 4.11 -8.60 -14.86
C ILE A 157 5.10 -9.40 -15.72
N GLY A 158 4.65 -10.47 -16.38
CA GLY A 158 5.53 -11.38 -17.15
C GLY A 158 6.42 -12.28 -16.27
N GLY A 159 6.14 -12.35 -14.97
CA GLY A 159 6.87 -13.15 -13.98
C GLY A 159 6.08 -13.32 -12.68
N THR A 160 6.74 -13.85 -11.65
CA THR A 160 6.10 -14.10 -10.34
C THR A 160 5.83 -12.79 -9.60
N MET A 161 4.58 -12.59 -9.20
CA MET A 161 4.15 -11.51 -8.31
C MET A 161 3.86 -12.07 -6.93
N ILE A 162 4.55 -11.58 -5.90
CA ILE A 162 4.42 -12.05 -4.52
C ILE A 162 3.91 -10.89 -3.65
N ASN A 163 2.83 -11.17 -2.90
CA ASN A 163 2.17 -10.24 -1.96
C ASN A 163 1.90 -8.87 -2.61
N PRO A 164 1.07 -8.79 -3.66
CA PRO A 164 0.75 -7.53 -4.31
C PRO A 164 -0.09 -6.64 -3.38
N GLN A 165 0.18 -5.33 -3.42
CA GLN A 165 -0.38 -4.32 -2.52
C GLN A 165 -0.81 -3.11 -3.35
N PRO A 166 -2.10 -2.74 -3.39
CA PRO A 166 -2.60 -1.67 -4.25
C PRO A 166 -2.66 -0.33 -3.52
N ALA A 167 -2.35 0.75 -4.23
CA ALA A 167 -2.61 2.14 -3.81
C ALA A 167 -3.15 2.94 -5.00
N ILE A 168 -4.02 3.91 -4.75
CA ILE A 168 -4.47 4.85 -5.77
C ILE A 168 -3.87 6.22 -5.48
N ASP A 169 -3.27 6.83 -6.51
CA ASP A 169 -2.94 8.24 -6.50
C ASP A 169 -4.18 9.04 -6.95
N PRO A 170 -4.86 9.75 -6.03
CA PRO A 170 -6.06 10.51 -6.38
C PRO A 170 -5.78 11.76 -7.21
N SER A 171 -4.53 12.21 -7.29
CA SER A 171 -4.16 13.40 -8.07
C SER A 171 -4.04 13.13 -9.56
N THR A 172 -3.75 11.88 -9.93
CA THR A 172 -3.55 11.47 -11.33
C THR A 172 -4.45 10.33 -11.78
N ASP A 173 -5.35 9.84 -10.90
CA ASP A 173 -6.18 8.65 -11.11
C ASP A 173 -5.34 7.47 -11.60
N ARG A 174 -4.28 7.14 -10.87
CA ARG A 174 -3.42 5.99 -11.18
C ARG A 174 -3.55 4.92 -10.12
N LEU A 175 -3.56 3.66 -10.58
CA LEU A 175 -3.31 2.52 -9.72
C LEU A 175 -1.81 2.26 -9.67
N LEU A 176 -1.27 2.17 -8.46
CA LEU A 176 0.05 1.64 -8.21
C LEU A 176 -0.08 0.30 -7.50
N VAL A 177 0.76 -0.66 -7.88
CA VAL A 177 0.86 -1.95 -7.20
C VAL A 177 2.30 -2.15 -6.78
N ARG A 178 2.52 -2.23 -5.47
CA ARG A 178 3.78 -2.71 -4.89
C ARG A 178 3.73 -4.23 -4.80
N TYR A 179 4.82 -4.90 -5.15
CA TYR A 179 4.91 -6.36 -5.09
C TYR A 179 6.37 -6.79 -4.90
N LYS A 180 6.63 -8.09 -4.76
CA LYS A 180 7.97 -8.67 -4.82
C LYS A 180 8.09 -9.65 -5.97
N THR A 181 9.27 -9.74 -6.58
CA THR A 181 9.62 -10.77 -7.57
C THR A 181 10.45 -11.92 -6.99
N GLY A 182 10.84 -11.81 -5.73
CA GLY A 182 11.62 -12.79 -4.99
C GLY A 182 11.78 -12.37 -3.53
N THR A 183 12.62 -13.09 -2.79
CA THR A 183 12.96 -12.71 -1.42
C THR A 183 13.65 -11.36 -1.42
N ASP A 184 13.01 -10.37 -0.80
CA ASP A 184 13.54 -9.02 -0.62
C ASP A 184 13.87 -8.26 -1.93
N LEU A 185 13.14 -8.57 -3.01
CA LEU A 185 13.20 -7.86 -4.29
C LEU A 185 11.88 -7.11 -4.55
N PRO A 186 11.59 -6.02 -3.81
CA PRO A 186 10.37 -5.26 -3.98
C PRO A 186 10.41 -4.40 -5.25
N ARG A 187 9.25 -4.24 -5.86
CA ARG A 187 9.02 -3.41 -7.04
C ARG A 187 7.71 -2.66 -6.90
N ILE A 188 7.55 -1.62 -7.68
CA ILE A 188 6.29 -0.90 -7.86
C ILE A 188 6.00 -0.75 -9.35
N VAL A 189 4.76 -0.95 -9.75
CA VAL A 189 4.26 -0.74 -11.11
C VAL A 189 3.07 0.21 -11.08
N ALA A 190 2.95 1.07 -12.09
CA ALA A 190 1.88 2.06 -12.21
C ALA A 190 1.07 1.85 -13.51
N PHE A 191 -0.24 2.08 -13.41
CA PHE A 191 -1.22 2.00 -14.50
C PHE A 191 -2.18 3.18 -14.43
N ASN A 192 -2.77 3.59 -15.56
CA ASN A 192 -3.90 4.52 -15.54
C ASN A 192 -5.11 3.88 -14.86
N GLY A 193 -5.91 4.67 -14.16
CA GLY A 193 -7.12 4.23 -13.46
C GLY A 193 -8.16 3.65 -14.40
N ASN A 194 -8.32 4.21 -15.60
CA ASN A 194 -9.22 3.66 -16.62
C ASN A 194 -8.79 2.25 -17.08
N ASP A 195 -7.49 2.03 -17.24
CA ASP A 195 -6.94 0.72 -17.61
C ASP A 195 -7.11 -0.26 -16.44
N ALA A 196 -6.80 0.18 -15.22
CA ALA A 196 -6.99 -0.61 -14.01
C ALA A 196 -8.45 -1.04 -13.81
N ARG A 197 -9.42 -0.11 -13.89
CA ARG A 197 -10.85 -0.44 -13.79
C ARG A 197 -11.27 -1.46 -14.84
N ALA A 198 -10.75 -1.35 -16.06
CA ALA A 198 -11.04 -2.26 -17.16
C ALA A 198 -10.25 -3.58 -17.12
N GLY A 199 -9.32 -3.76 -16.17
CA GLY A 199 -8.47 -4.96 -16.09
C GLY A 199 -7.32 -5.00 -17.12
N ARG A 200 -7.03 -3.88 -17.78
CA ARG A 200 -5.92 -3.73 -18.72
C ARG A 200 -4.61 -3.49 -17.96
N LEU A 201 -4.10 -4.55 -17.32
CA LEU A 201 -2.96 -4.49 -16.40
C LEU A 201 -1.76 -5.33 -16.90
N ALA A 202 -1.58 -5.39 -18.22
CA ALA A 202 -0.48 -6.07 -18.90
C ALA A 202 0.69 -5.10 -19.22
N SER A 203 1.79 -5.63 -19.74
CA SER A 203 3.03 -4.88 -20.05
C SER A 203 2.81 -3.61 -20.84
N GLU A 204 1.97 -3.66 -21.87
CA GLU A 204 1.66 -2.61 -22.81
C GLU A 204 0.85 -1.45 -22.20
N HIS A 205 0.34 -1.62 -20.97
CA HIS A 205 -0.40 -0.60 -20.23
C HIS A 205 0.38 -0.03 -19.04
N ARG A 206 1.62 -0.49 -18.81
CA ARG A 206 2.45 0.01 -17.71
C ARG A 206 2.93 1.42 -18.02
N LEU A 207 2.69 2.34 -17.08
CA LEU A 207 3.21 3.71 -17.15
C LEU A 207 4.64 3.81 -16.61
N ALA A 208 4.92 3.06 -15.55
CA ALA A 208 6.23 2.99 -14.92
C ALA A 208 6.35 1.68 -14.16
N GLU A 209 7.57 1.16 -14.08
CA GLU A 209 7.91 0.05 -13.19
C GLU A 209 9.30 0.28 -12.61
N ARG A 210 9.44 0.22 -11.29
CA ARG A 210 10.69 0.52 -10.59
C ARG A 210 11.03 -0.54 -9.56
N ALA A 211 12.32 -0.83 -9.45
CA ALA A 211 12.85 -1.51 -8.29
C ALA A 211 12.74 -0.58 -7.07
N LEU A 212 12.33 -1.14 -5.95
CA LEU A 212 12.36 -0.47 -4.66
C LEU A 212 13.56 -0.98 -3.86
N PRO A 213 14.05 -0.20 -2.88
CA PRO A 213 15.08 -0.67 -1.96
C PRO A 213 14.68 -1.97 -1.26
N SER A 214 15.65 -2.88 -1.10
CA SER A 214 15.46 -4.11 -0.32
C SER A 214 15.39 -3.79 1.19
N ARG A 215 14.74 -4.64 2.00
CA ARG A 215 14.81 -4.56 3.48
C ARG A 215 16.26 -4.61 3.95
N GLY A 216 17.13 -5.35 3.27
CA GLY A 216 18.57 -5.37 3.55
C GLY A 216 19.25 -3.99 3.43
N ALA A 217 18.76 -3.13 2.52
CA ALA A 217 19.28 -1.77 2.36
C ALA A 217 18.93 -0.84 3.54
N TRP A 218 17.85 -1.14 4.27
CA TRP A 218 17.39 -0.34 5.43
C TRP A 218 17.50 -1.05 6.79
N GLY A 219 17.99 -2.29 6.76
CA GLY A 219 18.06 -3.21 7.89
C GLY A 219 16.74 -3.91 8.21
N SER A 220 16.81 -5.13 8.75
CA SER A 220 15.64 -5.86 9.29
C SER A 220 14.99 -5.15 10.50
N SER A 221 15.62 -4.11 11.02
CA SER A 221 15.12 -3.25 12.09
C SER A 221 13.95 -2.34 11.69
N ASN A 222 13.78 -2.07 10.39
CA ASN A 222 12.77 -1.16 9.86
C ASN A 222 11.89 -1.88 8.81
N PRO A 223 10.96 -2.74 9.24
CA PRO A 223 10.10 -3.43 8.30
C PRO A 223 9.21 -2.44 7.55
N PHE A 224 8.91 -2.75 6.29
CA PHE A 224 7.88 -2.07 5.50
C PHE A 224 6.50 -2.21 6.15
N GLN A 225 5.75 -1.11 6.23
CA GLN A 225 4.44 -1.02 6.87
C GLN A 225 3.36 -0.31 6.04
N GLY A 226 3.68 0.16 4.83
CA GLY A 226 2.69 0.80 3.96
C GLY A 226 3.32 1.64 2.88
N PHE A 227 2.51 2.00 1.88
CA PHE A 227 2.93 2.95 0.85
C PHE A 227 1.73 3.70 0.28
N THR A 228 2.01 4.82 -0.36
CA THR A 228 1.06 5.56 -1.20
C THR A 228 1.82 6.31 -2.30
N ALA A 229 1.12 7.01 -3.18
CA ALA A 229 1.76 7.83 -4.21
C ALA A 229 0.98 9.11 -4.49
N TYR A 230 1.72 10.13 -4.90
CA TYR A 230 1.20 11.43 -5.31
C TYR A 230 2.05 11.96 -6.48
N GLY A 231 1.44 12.06 -7.66
CA GLY A 231 2.08 12.50 -8.88
C GLY A 231 3.25 11.60 -9.29
N ARG A 232 4.45 12.18 -9.38
CA ARG A 232 5.70 11.50 -9.74
C ARG A 232 6.28 10.64 -8.60
N TYR A 233 5.82 10.82 -7.37
CA TYR A 233 6.49 10.25 -6.21
C TYR A 233 5.66 9.18 -5.52
N ALA A 234 6.33 8.10 -5.11
CA ALA A 234 5.80 7.15 -4.13
C ALA A 234 6.44 7.37 -2.77
N TYR A 235 5.68 7.08 -1.71
CA TYR A 235 6.10 7.24 -0.32
C TYR A 235 5.97 5.90 0.37
N LEU A 236 7.03 5.47 1.05
CA LEU A 236 7.05 4.22 1.81
C LEU A 236 7.10 4.53 3.31
N LEU A 237 6.31 3.82 4.10
CA LEU A 237 6.33 3.86 5.56
C LEU A 237 7.05 2.61 6.08
N GLU A 238 7.99 2.84 6.99
CA GLU A 238 8.83 1.80 7.58
C GLU A 238 8.94 1.97 9.08
N GLY A 239 9.06 0.86 9.81
CA GLY A 239 9.33 0.88 11.25
C GLY A 239 8.68 -0.29 11.98
N LYS A 240 9.19 -0.60 13.16
CA LYS A 240 8.67 -1.65 14.05
C LYS A 240 7.93 -1.04 15.24
N ALA A 241 7.13 -1.86 15.92
CA ALA A 241 6.51 -1.47 17.19
C ALA A 241 7.54 -0.90 18.19
N ASN A 242 7.21 0.24 18.79
CA ASN A 242 8.04 1.02 19.72
C ASN A 242 9.43 1.43 19.18
N GLY A 243 9.62 1.38 17.87
CA GLY A 243 10.84 1.82 17.20
C GLY A 243 10.70 3.16 16.50
N PRO A 244 11.80 3.68 15.93
CA PRO A 244 11.72 4.80 15.00
C PRO A 244 10.86 4.41 13.78
N SER A 245 10.28 5.42 13.14
CA SER A 245 9.48 5.25 11.93
C SER A 245 9.96 6.22 10.87
N TYR A 246 10.08 5.72 9.64
CA TYR A 246 10.66 6.46 8.52
C TYR A 246 9.65 6.58 7.39
N ILE A 247 9.66 7.74 6.75
CA ILE A 247 9.00 7.97 5.46
C ILE A 247 10.12 8.11 4.42
N THR A 248 10.08 7.27 3.39
CA THR A 248 11.06 7.25 2.30
C THR A 248 10.38 7.69 1.01
N VAL A 249 10.99 8.61 0.26
CA VAL A 249 10.49 9.11 -1.02
C VAL A 249 11.17 8.40 -2.17
N ILE A 250 10.36 7.88 -3.08
CA ILE A 250 10.76 7.21 -4.30
C ILE A 250 10.36 8.08 -5.48
N ASP A 251 11.32 8.37 -6.36
CA ASP A 251 11.06 9.00 -7.65
C ASP A 251 10.70 7.91 -8.69
N LEU A 252 9.48 7.96 -9.22
CA LEU A 252 9.00 6.98 -10.19
C LEU A 252 9.64 7.15 -11.58
N ASN A 253 10.24 8.29 -11.87
CA ASN A 253 10.96 8.51 -13.11
C ASN A 253 12.44 8.13 -13.00
N ASP A 254 13.03 8.13 -11.81
CA ASP A 254 14.45 7.83 -11.65
C ASP A 254 14.76 6.38 -12.09
N THR A 255 15.77 6.23 -12.94
CA THR A 255 16.28 4.95 -13.45
C THR A 255 17.71 4.68 -13.00
N GLY A 256 18.24 5.49 -12.07
CA GLY A 256 19.57 5.36 -11.50
C GLY A 256 19.73 4.15 -10.57
N GLN A 257 20.87 4.08 -9.89
CA GLN A 257 21.20 2.96 -8.99
C GLN A 257 20.29 2.89 -7.75
N SER A 258 19.66 4.01 -7.40
CA SER A 258 18.67 4.12 -6.34
C SER A 258 17.56 5.03 -6.82
N THR A 259 16.32 4.63 -6.58
CA THR A 259 15.12 5.46 -6.84
C THR A 259 14.77 6.35 -5.63
N VAL A 260 15.54 6.27 -4.55
CA VAL A 260 15.31 7.00 -3.30
C VAL A 260 15.94 8.37 -3.39
N ILE A 261 15.12 9.41 -3.15
CA ILE A 261 15.57 10.80 -3.21
C ILE A 261 15.46 11.54 -1.87
N ASP A 262 14.75 10.97 -0.89
CA ASP A 262 14.62 11.54 0.45
C ASP A 262 14.22 10.45 1.47
N ARG A 263 14.56 10.66 2.73
CA ARG A 263 14.17 9.79 3.85
C ARG A 263 14.16 10.58 5.16
N TRP A 264 13.05 10.51 5.89
CA TRP A 264 12.83 11.28 7.11
C TRP A 264 12.33 10.43 8.26
N GLU A 265 12.87 10.61 9.46
CA GLU A 265 12.34 10.00 10.67
C GLU A 265 11.18 10.84 11.23
N THR A 266 9.97 10.26 11.27
CA THR A 266 8.80 10.95 11.81
C THR A 266 8.64 10.73 13.31
N LYS A 267 8.48 11.84 14.05
CA LYS A 267 8.14 11.86 15.48
C LYS A 267 6.64 11.88 15.74
N ALA A 268 5.82 11.88 14.68
CA ALA A 268 4.36 11.89 14.83
C ALA A 268 3.87 10.69 15.65
N GLY A 269 3.02 10.98 16.63
CA GLY A 269 2.42 9.96 17.49
C GLY A 269 3.40 9.26 18.42
N GLU A 270 4.62 9.77 18.66
CA GLU A 270 5.63 9.14 19.53
C GLU A 270 5.13 8.83 20.96
N SER A 271 4.13 9.56 21.43
CA SER A 271 3.48 9.36 22.73
C SER A 271 2.46 8.21 22.76
N LEU A 272 2.18 7.57 21.62
CA LEU A 272 1.26 6.43 21.55
C LEU A 272 1.91 5.18 22.18
N SER A 273 1.20 4.53 23.09
CA SER A 273 1.66 3.28 23.70
C SER A 273 1.61 2.13 22.67
N GLY A 274 2.69 1.36 22.56
CA GLY A 274 2.76 0.27 21.59
C GLY A 274 2.78 0.75 20.13
N ARG A 275 3.17 2.02 19.88
CA ARG A 275 3.15 2.67 18.56
C ARG A 275 3.82 1.79 17.52
N GLU A 276 3.09 1.45 16.47
CA GLU A 276 3.60 0.76 15.30
C GLU A 276 3.08 1.43 14.03
N PRO A 277 3.93 1.79 13.05
CA PRO A 277 3.46 2.39 11.80
C PRO A 277 2.62 1.39 11.00
N GLN A 278 1.52 1.85 10.41
CA GLN A 278 0.55 1.02 9.70
C GLN A 278 -0.17 1.83 8.62
N GLY A 279 0.21 1.64 7.36
CA GLY A 279 -0.45 2.22 6.18
C GLY A 279 -0.15 3.70 5.88
N MET A 280 -0.38 4.07 4.61
CA MET A 280 -0.33 5.44 4.11
C MET A 280 -1.43 5.67 3.08
N ALA A 281 -1.85 6.92 2.91
CA ALA A 281 -2.79 7.33 1.87
C ALA A 281 -2.62 8.82 1.53
N ILE A 282 -3.13 9.24 0.38
CA ILE A 282 -3.29 10.66 0.07
C ILE A 282 -4.69 11.13 0.44
N TRP A 283 -4.76 12.20 1.23
CA TRP A 283 -5.98 12.90 1.55
C TRP A 283 -6.05 14.21 0.77
N MET A 284 -6.97 14.28 -0.19
CA MET A 284 -7.31 15.49 -0.92
C MET A 284 -8.25 16.35 -0.06
N HIS A 285 -7.66 17.14 0.83
CA HIS A 285 -8.39 18.06 1.68
C HIS A 285 -8.71 19.37 0.94
N SER A 286 -9.74 20.09 1.37
CA SER A 286 -10.15 21.38 0.76
C SER A 286 -9.06 22.45 0.77
N SER A 287 -8.13 22.37 1.73
CA SER A 287 -6.97 23.26 1.83
C SER A 287 -5.74 22.79 1.02
N GLY A 288 -5.88 21.70 0.27
CA GLY A 288 -4.79 21.08 -0.50
C GLY A 288 -4.50 19.62 -0.08
N PRO A 289 -3.71 18.90 -0.90
CA PRO A 289 -3.37 17.51 -0.67
C PRO A 289 -2.55 17.30 0.60
N ARG A 290 -2.67 16.11 1.20
CA ARG A 290 -1.98 15.72 2.42
C ARG A 290 -1.44 14.30 2.30
N LEU A 291 -0.17 14.11 2.64
CA LEU A 291 0.43 12.79 2.80
C LEU A 291 0.04 12.25 4.18
N ALA A 292 -0.94 11.34 4.22
CA ALA A 292 -1.40 10.74 5.45
C ALA A 292 -0.70 9.41 5.74
N PHE A 293 -0.42 9.13 7.00
CA PHE A 293 0.20 7.91 7.46
C PHE A 293 -0.31 7.52 8.86
N GLY A 294 -0.39 6.22 9.11
CA GLY A 294 -1.12 5.67 10.24
C GLY A 294 -0.20 5.05 11.29
N PHE A 295 -0.69 5.00 12.53
CA PHE A 295 -0.11 4.20 13.60
C PHE A 295 -1.18 3.37 14.28
N HIS A 296 -0.86 2.11 14.52
CA HIS A 296 -1.53 1.30 15.52
C HIS A 296 -0.96 1.65 16.92
N SER A 297 -1.82 1.62 17.92
CA SER A 297 -1.46 1.71 19.33
C SER A 297 -2.25 0.70 20.17
N ASN A 298 -1.69 0.29 21.30
CA ASN A 298 -2.32 -0.63 22.23
C ASN A 298 -2.21 -0.08 23.66
N THR A 299 -3.35 0.26 24.26
CA THR A 299 -3.43 0.68 25.66
C THR A 299 -4.32 -0.30 26.41
N GLY A 300 -3.74 -1.10 27.32
CA GLY A 300 -4.51 -2.02 28.17
C GLY A 300 -5.30 -3.09 27.39
N GLY A 301 -4.79 -3.55 26.25
CA GLY A 301 -5.47 -4.54 25.40
C GLY A 301 -6.48 -3.96 24.41
N VAL A 302 -6.72 -2.64 24.46
CA VAL A 302 -7.53 -1.91 23.48
C VAL A 302 -6.64 -1.47 22.33
N ARG A 303 -6.92 -1.99 21.14
CA ARG A 303 -6.26 -1.61 19.89
C ARG A 303 -6.94 -0.38 19.32
N GLN A 304 -6.13 0.62 18.97
CA GLN A 304 -6.61 1.91 18.48
C GLN A 304 -5.79 2.38 17.27
N ALA A 305 -6.44 3.11 16.39
CA ALA A 305 -5.87 3.77 15.22
C ALA A 305 -5.54 5.24 15.51
N GLY A 306 -4.43 5.71 14.95
CA GLY A 306 -4.12 7.13 14.79
C GLY A 306 -3.70 7.41 13.35
N VAL A 307 -4.11 8.55 12.81
CA VAL A 307 -3.72 9.02 11.47
C VAL A 307 -3.12 10.40 11.60
N PHE A 308 -1.98 10.59 10.95
CA PHE A 308 -1.23 11.84 10.91
C PHE A 308 -1.02 12.28 9.47
N TYR A 309 -0.64 13.53 9.22
CA TYR A 309 -0.35 13.98 7.87
C TYR A 309 0.72 15.08 7.75
N MET A 310 1.37 15.14 6.58
CA MET A 310 2.13 16.30 6.08
C MET A 310 1.33 17.03 4.99
N SER A 311 1.57 18.32 4.80
CA SER A 311 0.78 19.16 3.88
C SER A 311 1.59 20.16 3.04
N GLN A 312 2.87 20.35 3.36
CA GLN A 312 3.72 21.26 2.62
C GLN A 312 4.40 20.53 1.46
N PHE A 313 4.78 21.27 0.43
CA PHE A 313 5.49 20.77 -0.74
C PHE A 313 6.88 21.40 -0.83
N VAL A 314 7.81 20.68 -1.50
CA VAL A 314 9.10 21.20 -1.97
C VAL A 314 9.24 21.04 -3.48
#